data_AF-A0A7V4UN46-F1
#
_entry.id   AF-A0A7V4UN46-F1
#
_cell.length_a   1.000
_cell.length_b   1.000
_cell.length_c   1.000
_cell.angle_alpha   90.00
_cell.angle_beta   90.00
_cell.angle_gamma   90.00
#
_symmetry.space_group_name_H-M   'P 1'
#
loop_
_entity.id
_entity.type
_entity.pdbx_description
1 polymer ?
#
loop_
_entity_poly.entity_id
_entity_poly.type
_entity_poly.pdbx_seq_one_letter_code
_entity_poly.pdbx_strand_id
1 'polypeptide(L)'
;MQVFYWLVLLIAIAMAIFAIQNSSASPIVIKFLFWQYETSLIYTLLGSVGVGILITLFFWIPRAIRSSFQMRELRRKIGNLETVNREKSPL
;
A
#
# COMPACT_ATOMS: atom_id res chain seq x y z
N MET A 1 16.02 5.20 0.63
CA MET A 1 15.40 4.38 -0.42
C MET A 1 16.07 3.02 -0.59
N GLN A 2 17.41 2.94 -0.71
CA GLN A 2 18.10 1.64 -0.90
C GLN A 2 17.95 0.64 0.26
N VAL A 3 17.97 1.11 1.51
CA VAL A 3 17.75 0.27 2.71
C VAL A 3 16.40 -0.47 2.68
N PHE A 4 15.37 0.16 2.09
CA PHE A 4 14.05 -0.46 1.98
C PHE A 4 14.07 -1.69 1.06
N TYR A 5 14.78 -1.63 -0.07
CA TYR A 5 14.90 -2.78 -0.96
C TYR A 5 15.61 -3.96 -0.30
N TRP A 6 16.65 -3.69 0.50
CA TRP A 6 17.32 -4.72 1.28
C TRP A 6 16.40 -5.34 2.33
N LEU A 7 15.57 -4.54 2.99
CA LEU A 7 14.58 -5.03 3.95
C LEU A 7 13.52 -5.92 3.27
N VAL A 8 13.00 -5.49 2.12
CA VAL A 8 12.02 -6.28 1.34
C VAL A 8 12.64 -7.60 0.89
N LEU A 9 13.88 -7.58 0.41
CA LEU A 9 14.59 -8.80 0.03
C LEU A 9 14.76 -9.76 1.22
N LEU A 10 15.15 -9.24 2.39
CA LEU A 10 15.30 -10.03 3.61
C LEU A 10 13.97 -10.70 3.99
N ILE A 11 12.87 -9.94 3.96
CA ILE A 11 11.53 -10.48 4.25
C ILE A 11 11.15 -11.54 3.21
N ALA A 12 11.40 -11.31 1.91
CA ALA A 12 11.09 -12.26 0.86
C ALA A 12 11.85 -13.59 1.04
N ILE A 13 13.14 -13.53 1.41
CA ILE A 13 13.94 -14.72 1.73
C ILE A 13 13.38 -15.44 2.95
N ALA A 14 13.05 -14.70 4.02
CA ALA A 14 12.47 -15.28 5.23
C ALA A 14 11.12 -15.98 4.93
N MET A 15 10.27 -15.39 4.08
CA MET A 15 9.02 -15.99 3.64
C MET A 15 9.24 -17.26 2.80
N ALA A 16 10.23 -17.28 1.92
CA ALA A 16 10.57 -18.46 1.13
C ALA A 16 11.07 -19.62 2.02
N ILE A 17 11.96 -19.33 2.97
CA ILE A 17 12.43 -20.31 3.96
C ILE A 17 11.25 -20.83 4.78
N PHE A 18 10.40 -19.94 5.27
CA PHE A 18 9.19 -20.30 6.02
C PHE A 18 8.26 -21.21 5.22
N ALA A 19 8.05 -20.93 3.93
CA ALA A 19 7.23 -21.75 3.06
C ALA A 19 7.81 -23.16 2.90
N ILE A 20 9.12 -23.28 2.69
CA ILE A 20 9.81 -24.58 2.55
C ILE A 20 9.71 -25.38 3.86
N GLN A 21 10.02 -24.74 5.00
CA GLN A 21 10.01 -25.41 6.31
C GLN A 21 8.62 -25.91 6.70
N ASN A 22 7.56 -25.21 6.31
CA ASN A 22 6.18 -25.56 6.63
C ASN A 22 5.46 -26.30 5.50
N SER A 23 6.15 -26.65 4.41
CA SER A 23 5.54 -27.28 3.22
C SER A 23 4.94 -28.66 3.48
N SER A 24 5.52 -29.43 4.42
CA SER A 24 5.03 -30.76 4.83
C SER A 24 4.16 -30.73 6.09
N ALA A 25 3.89 -29.55 6.66
CA ALA A 25 3.04 -29.43 7.83
C ALA A 25 1.57 -29.71 7.44
N SER A 26 0.81 -30.28 8.37
CA SER A 26 -0.63 -30.49 8.16
C SER A 26 -1.34 -29.15 7.89
N PRO A 27 -2.37 -29.14 7.03
CA PRO A 27 -3.16 -27.94 6.78
C PRO A 27 -3.74 -27.34 8.06
N ILE A 28 -3.88 -26.02 8.08
CA ILE A 28 -4.52 -25.27 9.16
C ILE A 28 -5.97 -25.01 8.77
N VAL A 29 -6.85 -25.14 9.75
CA VAL A 29 -8.27 -24.84 9.61
C VAL A 29 -8.56 -23.41 10.06
N ILE A 30 -9.03 -22.57 9.15
CA ILE A 30 -9.53 -21.22 9.45
C ILE A 30 -11.05 -21.32 9.61
N LYS A 31 -11.57 -20.86 10.76
CA LYS A 31 -13.01 -20.73 11.00
C LYS A 31 -13.37 -19.25 11.15
N PHE A 32 -14.29 -18.76 10.33
CA PHE A 32 -14.75 -17.38 10.36
C PHE A 32 -16.25 -17.29 10.09
N LEU A 33 -17.02 -16.87 11.09
CA LEU A 33 -18.49 -16.91 11.08
C LEU A 33 -19.00 -18.30 10.64
N PHE A 34 -19.58 -18.41 9.45
CA PHE A 34 -20.14 -19.63 8.88
C PHE A 34 -19.21 -20.33 7.89
N TRP A 35 -17.99 -19.82 7.69
CA TRP A 35 -17.00 -20.38 6.78
C TRP A 35 -15.95 -21.18 7.53
N GLN A 36 -15.61 -22.34 6.96
CA GLN A 36 -14.46 -23.14 7.33
C GLN A 36 -13.63 -23.39 6.08
N TYR A 37 -12.33 -23.13 6.16
CA TYR A 37 -11.41 -23.30 5.05
C TYR A 37 -10.11 -23.90 5.54
N GLU A 38 -9.63 -24.93 4.82
CA GLU A 38 -8.35 -25.57 5.11
C GLU A 38 -7.30 -25.09 4.12
N THR A 39 -6.16 -24.65 4.64
CA THR A 39 -5.08 -24.15 3.80
C THR A 39 -3.73 -24.27 4.49
N SER A 40 -2.66 -24.05 3.75
CA SER A 40 -1.33 -24.02 4.34
C SER A 40 -1.10 -22.73 5.11
N LEU A 41 -0.16 -22.77 6.05
CA LEU A 41 0.20 -21.61 6.86
C LEU A 41 0.69 -20.43 5.99
N ILE A 42 1.47 -20.72 4.94
CA ILE A 42 1.98 -19.67 4.04
C ILE A 42 0.86 -18.98 3.26
N TYR A 43 -0.14 -19.72 2.76
CA TYR A 43 -1.28 -19.12 2.07
C TYR A 43 -2.15 -18.30 3.01
N THR A 44 -2.32 -18.76 4.27
CA THR A 44 -3.01 -17.99 5.31
C THR A 44 -2.31 -16.63 5.55
N LEU A 45 -0.99 -16.65 5.69
CA LEU A 45 -0.19 -15.46 5.96
C LEU A 45 -0.22 -14.48 4.77
N LEU A 46 0.04 -14.98 3.55
CA LEU A 46 0.00 -14.18 2.32
C LEU A 46 -1.38 -13.58 2.09
N GLY A 47 -2.44 -14.38 2.27
CA GLY A 47 -3.82 -13.92 2.14
C GLY A 47 -4.14 -12.81 3.15
N SER A 48 -3.75 -12.98 4.41
CA SER A 48 -3.99 -11.99 5.47
C SER A 48 -3.27 -10.66 5.19
N VAL A 49 -1.99 -10.72 4.80
CA VAL A 49 -1.22 -9.52 4.43
C VAL A 49 -1.82 -8.86 3.19
N GLY A 50 -2.15 -9.65 2.16
CA GLY A 50 -2.77 -9.16 0.93
C GLY A 50 -4.09 -8.44 1.20
N VAL A 51 -4.97 -9.02 2.02
CA VAL A 51 -6.23 -8.37 2.42
C VAL A 51 -5.96 -7.07 3.19
N GLY A 52 -4.99 -7.04 4.11
CA GLY A 52 -4.60 -5.82 4.82
C GLY A 52 -4.14 -4.70 3.88
N ILE A 53 -3.35 -5.04 2.84
CA ILE A 53 -2.93 -4.08 1.80
C ILE A 53 -4.16 -3.58 1.04
N LEU A 54 -5.06 -4.47 0.61
CA LEU A 54 -6.27 -4.09 -0.12
C LEU A 54 -7.15 -3.14 0.70
N ILE A 55 -7.34 -3.42 1.99
CA ILE A 55 -8.09 -2.53 2.91
C ILE A 55 -7.40 -1.17 3.00
N THR A 56 -6.08 -1.15 3.19
CA THR A 56 -5.30 0.10 3.28
C THR A 56 -5.44 0.94 2.01
N LEU A 57 -5.30 0.31 0.84
CA LEU A 57 -5.45 0.97 -0.46
C LEU A 57 -6.88 1.47 -0.66
N PHE A 58 -7.89 0.68 -0.29
CA PHE A 58 -9.29 1.06 -0.40
C PHE A 58 -9.60 2.37 0.31
N PHE A 59 -9.08 2.57 1.53
CA PHE A 59 -9.25 3.83 2.26
C PHE A 59 -8.31 4.95 1.81
N TRP A 60 -7.11 4.61 1.32
CA TRP A 60 -6.12 5.62 0.91
C TRP A 60 -6.41 6.24 -0.46
N ILE A 61 -6.89 5.46 -1.44
CA ILE A 61 -7.09 5.91 -2.83
C ILE A 61 -8.00 7.15 -2.93
N PRO A 62 -9.21 7.19 -2.31
CA PRO A 62 -10.08 8.36 -2.41
C PRO A 62 -9.43 9.63 -1.84
N ARG A 63 -8.68 9.48 -0.75
CA ARG A 63 -7.92 10.58 -0.13
C ARG A 63 -6.82 11.08 -1.05
N ALA A 64 -6.05 10.17 -1.64
CA ALA A 64 -4.98 10.50 -2.58
C ALA A 64 -5.53 11.24 -3.81
N ILE A 65 -6.67 10.80 -4.34
CA ILE A 65 -7.35 11.46 -5.48
C ILE A 65 -7.76 12.89 -5.10
N ARG A 66 -8.45 13.09 -3.96
CA ARG A 66 -8.85 14.42 -3.50
C ARG A 66 -7.65 15.35 -3.31
N SER A 67 -6.58 14.83 -2.69
CA SER A 67 -5.34 15.58 -2.49
C SER A 67 -4.70 15.99 -3.83
N SER A 68 -4.77 15.14 -4.85
CA SER A 68 -4.26 15.45 -6.19
C SER A 68 -5.02 16.60 -6.85
N PHE A 69 -6.35 16.61 -6.74
CA PHE A 69 -7.16 17.71 -7.25
C PHE A 69 -6.87 19.03 -6.53
N GLN A 70 -6.79 19.01 -5.19
CA GLN A 70 -6.46 20.19 -4.40
C GLN A 70 -5.07 20.74 -4.73
N MET A 71 -4.08 19.86 -4.92
CA MET A 71 -2.73 20.24 -5.33
C MET A 71 -2.73 20.94 -6.69
N ARG A 72 -3.52 20.46 -7.66
CA ARG A 72 -3.67 21.10 -8.97
C ARG A 72 -4.30 22.49 -8.86
N GLU A 73 -5.34 22.64 -8.05
CA GLU A 73 -5.99 23.93 -7.83
C GLU A 73 -5.03 24.92 -7.17
N LEU A 74 -4.30 24.50 -6.14
CA LEU A 74 -3.34 25.34 -5.44
C LEU A 74 -2.21 25.82 -6.36
N ARG A 75 -1.70 24.95 -7.24
CA ARG A 75 -0.70 25.31 -8.26
C ARG A 75 -1.23 26.35 -9.25
N ARG A 76 -2.50 26.24 -9.68
CA ARG A 76 -3.14 27.25 -10.54
C ARG A 76 -3.26 28.59 -9.83
N LYS A 77 -3.68 28.60 -8.56
CA LYS A 77 -3.78 29.83 -7.75
C LYS A 77 -2.43 30.51 -7.60
N ILE A 78 -1.35 29.76 -7.33
CA ILE A 78 0.01 30.30 -7.26
C ILE A 78 0.41 30.95 -8.59
N GLY A 79 0.21 30.26 -9.72
CA GLY A 79 0.52 30.81 -11.05
C GLY A 79 -0.23 32.12 -11.36
N ASN A 80 -1.53 32.17 -11.06
CA ASN A 80 -2.33 33.38 -11.26
C ASN A 80 -1.87 34.54 -10.35
N LEU A 81 -1.49 34.25 -9.11
CA LEU A 81 -0.97 35.25 -8.19
C LEU A 81 0.39 35.78 -8.66
N GLU A 82 1.27 34.92 -9.18
CA GLU A 82 2.54 35.32 -9.77
C GLU A 82 2.36 36.23 -10.99
N THR A 83 1.40 35.93 -11.87
CA THR A 83 1.10 36.78 -13.04
C THR A 83 0.56 38.15 -12.62
N VAL A 84 -0.39 38.19 -11.68
CA VAL A 84 -0.96 39.45 -11.18
C VAL A 84 0.09 40.30 -10.45
N ASN A 85 0.99 39.67 -9.68
CA ASN A 85 2.05 40.39 -8.99
C ASN A 85 3.09 41.00 -9.96
N ARG A 86 3.42 40.29 -11.05
CA ARG A 86 4.28 40.83 -12.12
C ARG A 86 3.63 42.01 -12.84
N GLU A 87 2.33 41.94 -13.11
CA GLU A 87 1.59 43.02 -13.78
C GLU A 87 1.47 44.29 -12.90
N LYS A 88 1.37 44.13 -11.56
CA LYS A 88 1.37 45.24 -10.61
C LYS A 88 2.73 45.88 -10.33
N SER A 89 3.83 45.24 -10.73
CA SER A 89 5.18 45.78 -10.62
C SER A 89 5.78 46.03 -12.01
N PRO A 90 5.18 46.91 -12.84
CA PRO A 90 5.77 47.26 -14.11
C PRO A 90 7.02 48.08 -13.82
N LEU A 91 8.19 47.51 -14.09
CA LEU A 91 9.38 48.31 -14.36
C LEU A 91 9.16 49.13 -15.63
#